data_AF-H0SUI1-F1
#
_entry.id   AF-H0SUI1-F1
#
_cell.length_a   1.000
_cell.length_b   1.000
_cell.length_c   1.000
_cell.angle_alpha   90.00
_cell.angle_beta   90.00
_cell.angle_gamma   90.00
#
_symmetry.space_group_name_H-M   'P 1'
#
loop_
_entity.id
_entity.type
_entity.pdbx_description
1 polymer ?
#
loop_
_entity_poly.entity_id
_entity_poly.type
_entity_poly.pdbx_seq_one_letter_code
_entity_poly.pdbx_strand_id
1 'polypeptide(L)'
;MAAVFFVLGGFLLFVTAIRTHAVYHAILDTLPPQFQDDWTSRYAFSVYALEPTTPLDVQVSYIKAMGLSCPAFLSISLGFFAAGNVVLGCGGLLAFAVASYSALQGWNTYKSNRDRPVDRGEETGQ
;
A
#
# COMPACT_ATOMS: atom_id res chain seq x y z
N MET A 1 -22.36 -18.08 -6.01
CA MET A 1 -22.05 -16.86 -5.21
C MET A 1 -20.55 -16.64 -5.01
N ALA A 2 -19.76 -17.67 -4.66
CA ALA A 2 -18.30 -17.57 -4.49
C ALA A 2 -17.53 -16.92 -5.66
N ALA A 3 -17.90 -17.25 -6.90
CA ALA A 3 -17.24 -16.71 -8.10
C ALA A 3 -17.27 -15.18 -8.19
N VAL A 4 -18.37 -14.53 -7.76
CA VAL A 4 -18.48 -13.06 -7.78
C VAL A 4 -17.44 -12.42 -6.85
N PHE A 5 -17.26 -13.01 -5.67
CA PHE A 5 -16.27 -12.56 -4.69
C PHE A 5 -14.84 -12.75 -5.17
N PHE A 6 -14.54 -13.86 -5.86
CA PHE A 6 -13.21 -14.06 -6.44
C PHE A 6 -12.91 -13.13 -7.61
N VAL A 7 -13.88 -12.88 -8.49
CA VAL A 7 -13.73 -11.93 -9.61
C VAL A 7 -13.50 -10.53 -9.08
N LEU A 8 -14.30 -10.08 -8.11
CA LEU A 8 -14.13 -8.77 -7.48
C LEU A 8 -12.78 -8.67 -6.77
N GLY A 9 -12.40 -9.68 -5.99
CA GLY A 9 -11.13 -9.73 -5.29
C GLY A 9 -9.92 -9.70 -6.24
N GLY A 10 -9.96 -10.50 -7.30
CA GLY A 10 -8.94 -10.51 -8.34
C GLY A 10 -8.81 -9.19 -9.08
N PHE A 11 -9.93 -8.56 -9.44
CA PHE A 11 -9.95 -7.23 -10.06
C PHE A 11 -9.31 -6.18 -9.14
N LEU A 12 -9.68 -6.16 -7.86
CA LEU A 12 -9.12 -5.21 -6.89
C LEU A 12 -7.62 -5.45 -6.66
N LEU A 13 -7.17 -6.71 -6.59
CA LEU A 13 -5.75 -7.03 -6.50
C LEU A 13 -5.00 -6.58 -7.77
N PHE A 14 -5.58 -6.76 -8.95
CA PHE A 14 -4.98 -6.33 -10.20
C PHE A 14 -4.80 -4.80 -10.26
N VAL A 15 -5.85 -4.04 -9.90
CA VAL A 15 -5.76 -2.58 -9.81
C VAL A 15 -4.72 -2.15 -8.77
N THR A 16 -4.69 -2.84 -7.62
CA THR A 16 -3.69 -2.60 -6.57
C THR A 16 -2.28 -2.81 -7.12
N ALA A 17 -2.02 -3.93 -7.79
CA ALA A 17 -0.72 -4.26 -8.35
C ALA A 17 -0.23 -3.20 -9.36
N ILE A 18 -1.11 -2.74 -10.27
CA ILE A 18 -0.76 -1.66 -11.21
C ILE A 18 -0.34 -0.39 -10.48
N ARG A 19 -1.11 0.02 -9.46
CA ARG A 19 -0.80 1.24 -8.70
C ARG A 19 0.48 1.11 -7.90
N THR A 20 0.68 -0.04 -7.25
CA THR A 20 1.92 -0.32 -6.52
C THR A 20 3.13 -0.31 -7.46
N HIS A 21 3.00 -0.86 -8.67
CA HIS A 21 4.06 -0.84 -9.67
C HIS A 21 4.38 0.58 -10.17
N ALA A 22 3.36 1.42 -10.35
CA ALA A 22 3.57 2.83 -10.70
C ALA A 22 4.30 3.60 -9.59
N VAL A 23 3.94 3.37 -8.32
CA VAL A 23 4.64 3.94 -7.17
C VAL A 23 6.07 3.44 -7.08
N TYR A 24 6.30 2.14 -7.32
CA TYR A 24 7.63 1.53 -7.33
C TYR A 24 8.56 2.23 -8.30
N HIS A 25 8.14 2.40 -9.55
CA HIS A 25 8.94 3.15 -10.53
C HIS A 25 9.17 4.61 -10.14
N ALA A 26 8.18 5.27 -9.52
CA ALA A 26 8.32 6.65 -9.10
C ALA A 26 9.34 6.85 -7.96
N ILE A 27 9.59 5.82 -7.13
CA ILE A 27 10.52 5.90 -6.01
C ILE A 27 11.84 5.17 -6.24
N LEU A 28 11.95 4.34 -7.27
CA LEU A 28 13.15 3.52 -7.54
C LEU A 28 14.40 4.39 -7.66
N ASP A 29 14.30 5.53 -8.34
CA ASP A 29 15.42 6.46 -8.53
C ASP A 29 15.77 7.23 -7.24
N THR A 30 14.89 7.21 -6.24
CA THR A 30 15.12 7.83 -4.92
C THR A 30 15.69 6.85 -3.89
N LEU A 31 15.69 5.55 -4.21
CA LEU A 31 16.23 4.53 -3.31
C LEU A 31 17.76 4.61 -3.23
N PRO A 32 18.34 4.38 -2.04
CA PRO A 32 19.78 4.21 -1.91
C PRO A 32 20.29 3.09 -2.83
N PRO A 33 21.53 3.19 -3.37
CA PRO A 33 22.07 2.19 -4.31
C PRO A 33 22.00 0.75 -3.79
N GLN A 34 22.15 0.56 -2.48
CA GLN A 34 22.04 -0.73 -1.78
C GLN A 34 20.63 -1.36 -1.80
N PHE A 35 19.59 -0.60 -2.19
CA PHE A 35 18.21 -1.04 -2.32
C PHE A 35 17.69 -0.97 -3.76
N GLN A 36 18.55 -0.67 -4.75
CA GLN A 36 18.17 -0.63 -6.16
C GLN A 36 18.09 -2.03 -6.79
N ASP A 37 18.69 -3.05 -6.17
CA ASP A 37 18.52 -4.43 -6.58
C ASP A 37 17.10 -4.91 -6.28
N ASP A 38 16.50 -5.61 -7.25
CA ASP A 38 15.08 -6.01 -7.28
C ASP A 38 14.66 -6.91 -6.09
N TRP A 39 15.63 -7.55 -5.45
CA TRP A 39 15.43 -8.35 -4.23
C TRP A 39 15.41 -7.50 -2.95
N THR A 40 16.28 -6.50 -2.87
CA THR A 40 16.43 -5.64 -1.70
C THR A 40 15.44 -4.48 -1.69
N SER A 41 15.01 -4.03 -2.86
CA SER A 41 14.08 -2.91 -3.05
C SER A 41 12.74 -3.15 -2.37
N ARG A 42 12.29 -4.41 -2.28
CA ARG A 42 11.01 -4.81 -1.66
C ARG A 42 10.93 -4.48 -0.17
N TYR A 43 12.07 -4.54 0.53
CA TYR A 43 12.13 -4.26 1.97
C TYR A 43 12.15 -2.75 2.25
N ALA A 44 12.72 -1.97 1.33
CA ALA A 44 12.77 -0.52 1.40
C ALA A 44 11.45 0.12 0.93
N PHE A 45 10.79 -0.48 -0.05
CA PHE A 45 9.65 0.10 -0.76
C PHE A 45 8.55 0.66 0.16
N SER A 46 8.11 -0.11 1.15
CA SER A 46 7.03 0.33 2.06
C SER A 46 7.40 1.50 2.98
N VAL A 47 8.69 1.64 3.30
CA VAL A 47 9.21 2.72 4.15
C VAL A 47 9.41 3.97 3.31
N TYR A 48 10.09 3.84 2.17
CA TYR A 48 10.39 4.94 1.28
C TYR A 48 9.14 5.49 0.57
N ALA A 49 8.13 4.67 0.27
CA ALA A 49 6.88 5.16 -0.29
C ALA A 49 6.10 6.12 0.63
N LEU A 50 6.44 6.14 1.93
CA LEU A 50 5.84 6.99 2.96
C LEU A 50 6.84 7.95 3.61
N GLU A 51 8.02 8.09 3.03
CA GLU A 51 9.05 8.96 3.58
C GLU A 51 8.69 10.44 3.33
N PRO A 52 8.98 11.36 4.28
CA PRO A 52 8.68 12.78 4.09
C PRO A 52 9.33 13.42 2.86
N THR A 53 10.41 12.83 2.35
CA THR A 53 11.14 13.27 1.15
C THR A 53 10.40 12.92 -0.15
N THR A 54 9.49 11.94 -0.11
CA THR A 54 8.72 11.51 -1.29
C THR A 54 7.57 12.47 -1.57
N PRO A 55 7.31 12.85 -2.84
CA PRO A 55 6.19 13.72 -3.19
C PRO A 55 4.85 13.20 -2.66
N LEU A 56 4.03 14.09 -2.10
CA LEU A 56 2.72 13.74 -1.51
C LEU A 56 1.78 13.04 -2.50
N ASP A 57 1.89 13.32 -3.79
CA ASP A 57 1.11 12.67 -4.86
C ASP A 57 1.47 11.18 -5.04
N VAL A 58 2.74 10.83 -4.82
CA VAL A 58 3.21 9.44 -4.83
C VAL A 58 2.77 8.73 -3.55
N GLN A 59 2.90 9.40 -2.38
CA GLN A 59 2.43 8.86 -1.10
C GLN A 59 0.92 8.56 -1.10
N VAL A 60 0.09 9.49 -1.60
CA VAL A 60 -1.37 9.27 -1.65
C VAL A 60 -1.75 8.16 -2.62
N SER A 61 -0.99 7.99 -3.70
CA SER A 61 -1.18 6.88 -4.66
C SER A 61 -0.86 5.54 -4.02
N TYR A 62 0.20 5.48 -3.20
CA TYR A 62 0.54 4.31 -2.40
C TYR A 62 -0.55 3.99 -1.37
N ILE A 63 -1.05 4.99 -0.63
CA ILE A 63 -2.14 4.76 0.34
C ILE A 63 -3.43 4.31 -0.36
N LYS A 64 -3.77 4.88 -1.51
CA LYS A 64 -4.92 4.40 -2.29
C LYS A 64 -4.76 2.95 -2.72
N ALA A 65 -3.55 2.51 -3.08
CA ALA A 65 -3.28 1.10 -3.41
C ALA A 65 -3.46 0.20 -2.17
N MET A 66 -2.93 0.59 -1.02
CA MET A 66 -3.15 -0.12 0.25
C MET A 66 -4.63 -0.17 0.67
N GLY A 67 -5.36 0.92 0.46
CA GLY A 67 -6.80 0.98 0.72
C GLY A 67 -7.60 0.01 -0.16
N LEU A 68 -7.16 -0.24 -1.39
CA LEU A 68 -7.79 -1.19 -2.32
C LEU A 68 -7.47 -2.66 -2.00
N SER A 69 -6.32 -2.95 -1.38
CA SER A 69 -5.98 -4.32 -0.99
C SER A 69 -6.89 -4.86 0.11
N CYS A 70 -7.41 -3.98 0.98
CA CYS A 70 -8.33 -4.34 2.07
C CYS A 70 -9.63 -5.00 1.55
N PRO A 71 -10.47 -4.33 0.72
CA PRO A 71 -11.65 -4.97 0.15
C PRO A 71 -11.31 -6.15 -0.77
N ALA A 72 -10.09 -6.19 -1.35
CA ALA A 72 -9.65 -7.33 -2.15
C ALA A 72 -9.50 -8.61 -1.29
N PHE A 73 -8.76 -8.53 -0.18
CA PHE A 73 -8.59 -9.67 0.74
C PHE A 73 -9.90 -10.07 1.41
N LEU A 74 -10.74 -9.10 1.78
CA LEU A 74 -12.07 -9.38 2.32
C LEU A 74 -12.95 -10.12 1.30
N SER A 75 -12.94 -9.68 0.05
CA SER A 75 -13.68 -10.34 -1.04
C SER A 75 -13.19 -11.76 -1.26
N ILE A 76 -11.87 -11.98 -1.32
CA ILE A 76 -11.31 -13.34 -1.49
C ILE A 76 -11.68 -14.24 -0.31
N SER A 77 -11.60 -13.72 0.92
CA SER A 77 -12.01 -14.44 2.13
C SER A 77 -13.48 -14.86 2.07
N LEU A 78 -14.39 -13.96 1.71
CA LEU A 78 -15.81 -14.23 1.52
C LEU A 78 -16.05 -15.27 0.41
N GLY A 79 -15.25 -15.24 -0.67
CA GLY A 79 -15.25 -16.24 -1.73
C GLY A 79 -14.93 -17.64 -1.20
N PHE A 80 -13.90 -17.77 -0.36
CA PHE A 80 -13.55 -19.05 0.27
C PHE A 80 -14.60 -19.55 1.25
N PHE A 81 -15.18 -18.68 2.08
CA PHE A 81 -16.31 -19.06 2.94
C PHE A 81 -17.53 -19.52 2.12
N ALA A 82 -17.87 -18.79 1.05
CA ALA A 82 -18.97 -19.15 0.16
C ALA A 82 -18.71 -20.47 -0.62
N ALA A 83 -17.45 -20.88 -0.76
CA ALA A 83 -17.04 -22.15 -1.34
C ALA A 83 -16.90 -23.29 -0.30
N GLY A 84 -17.24 -23.04 0.98
CA GLY A 84 -17.14 -24.02 2.06
C GLY A 84 -15.72 -24.24 2.61
N ASN A 85 -14.73 -23.47 2.17
CA ASN A 85 -13.34 -23.61 2.58
C ASN A 85 -13.02 -22.69 3.77
N VAL A 86 -13.42 -23.11 4.97
CA VAL A 86 -13.31 -22.30 6.21
C VAL A 86 -11.86 -21.93 6.54
N VAL A 87 -10.92 -22.86 6.39
CA VAL A 87 -9.49 -22.62 6.69
C VAL A 87 -8.93 -21.50 5.82
N LEU A 88 -9.19 -21.54 4.51
CA LEU A 88 -8.75 -20.51 3.57
C LEU A 88 -9.50 -19.19 3.79
N GLY A 89 -10.78 -19.24 4.15
CA GLY A 89 -11.56 -18.06 4.54
C GLY A 89 -10.94 -17.34 5.74
N CYS A 90 -10.59 -18.07 6.80
CA CYS A 90 -9.89 -17.54 7.97
C CYS A 90 -8.51 -16.96 7.61
N GLY A 91 -7.74 -17.64 6.76
CA GLY A 91 -6.48 -17.12 6.25
C GLY A 91 -6.65 -15.77 5.53
N GLY A 92 -7.68 -15.66 4.69
CA GLY A 92 -8.05 -14.39 4.04
C GLY A 92 -8.47 -13.29 5.02
N LEU A 93 -9.18 -13.63 6.11
CA LEU A 93 -9.54 -12.67 7.17
C LEU A 93 -8.31 -12.13 7.90
N LEU A 94 -7.34 -12.99 8.21
CA LEU A 94 -6.09 -12.56 8.82
C LEU A 94 -5.32 -11.62 7.88
N ALA A 95 -5.25 -11.95 6.59
CA ALA A 95 -4.64 -11.08 5.59
C ALA A 95 -5.35 -9.72 5.50
N PHE A 96 -6.69 -9.71 5.54
CA PHE A 96 -7.48 -8.48 5.60
C PHE A 96 -7.20 -7.64 6.84
N ALA A 97 -7.09 -8.25 8.02
CA ALA A 97 -6.79 -7.54 9.26
C ALA A 97 -5.40 -6.88 9.21
N VAL A 98 -4.38 -7.62 8.74
CA VAL A 98 -3.02 -7.09 8.55
C VAL A 98 -3.01 -5.95 7.53
N ALA A 99 -3.65 -6.14 6.38
CA ALA A 99 -3.72 -5.10 5.35
C ALA A 99 -4.42 -3.83 5.86
N SER A 100 -5.51 -3.99 6.63
CA SER A 100 -6.25 -2.86 7.21
C SER A 100 -5.41 -2.11 8.24
N TYR A 101 -4.70 -2.84 9.10
CA TYR A 101 -3.79 -2.24 10.09
C TYR A 101 -2.68 -1.45 9.41
N SER A 102 -2.02 -2.03 8.41
CA SER A 102 -1.00 -1.33 7.63
C SER A 102 -1.56 -0.11 6.91
N ALA A 103 -2.74 -0.20 6.30
CA ALA A 103 -3.41 0.92 5.63
C ALA A 103 -3.70 2.08 6.58
N LEU A 104 -4.16 1.79 7.80
CA LEU A 104 -4.39 2.80 8.83
C LEU A 104 -3.09 3.45 9.30
N GLN A 105 -2.03 2.66 9.53
CA GLN A 105 -0.72 3.21 9.86
C GLN A 105 -0.19 4.12 8.74
N GLY A 106 -0.24 3.65 7.49
CA GLY A 106 0.20 4.43 6.35
C GLY A 106 -0.59 5.72 6.17
N TRP A 107 -1.90 5.69 6.39
CA TRP A 107 -2.73 6.89 6.36
C TRP A 107 -2.33 7.91 7.43
N ASN A 108 -2.04 7.44 8.65
CA ASN A 108 -1.58 8.31 9.73
C ASN A 108 -0.22 8.94 9.39
N THR A 109 0.72 8.17 8.83
CA THR A 109 2.02 8.68 8.38
C THR A 109 1.86 9.71 7.27
N TYR A 110 1.04 9.41 6.24
CA TYR A 110 0.73 10.36 5.17
C TYR A 110 0.13 11.66 5.71
N LYS A 111 -0.82 11.57 6.65
CA LYS A 111 -1.42 12.75 7.28
C LYS A 111 -0.37 13.56 8.03
N SER A 112 0.50 12.89 8.81
CA SER A 112 1.60 13.54 9.52
C SER A 112 2.60 14.23 8.56
N ASN A 113 2.91 13.62 7.41
CA ASN A 113 3.80 14.20 6.42
C ASN A 113 3.16 15.40 5.71
N ARG A 114 1.87 15.31 5.40
CA ARG A 114 1.10 16.39 4.76
C ARG A 114 0.96 17.61 5.66
N ASP A 115 0.75 17.38 6.95
CA ASP A 115 0.55 18.43 7.95
C ASP A 115 1.90 18.92 8.53
N ARG A 116 3.05 18.37 8.08
CA ARG A 116 4.39 18.80 8.50
C ARG A 116 4.62 20.24 8.01
N PRO A 117 5.01 21.18 8.90
CA PRO A 117 5.42 22.50 8.45
C PRO A 117 6.58 22.32 7.48
N VAL A 118 6.37 22.75 6.23
CA VAL A 118 7.47 22.93 5.29
C VAL A 118 8.32 24.01 5.93
N ASP A 119 9.42 23.62 6.56
CA ASP A 119 10.51 24.52 6.89
C ASP A 119 11.08 24.96 5.53
N ARG A 120 10.33 25.83 4.84
CA ARG A 120 10.88 26.71 3.83
C ARG A 120 11.88 27.48 4.64
N GLY A 121 13.16 27.18 4.43
CA GLY A 121 14.23 27.99 4.94
C GLY A 121 13.88 29.45 4.64
N GLU A 122 13.37 30.12 5.65
CA GLU A 122 13.56 31.55 5.78
C GLU A 122 15.08 31.67 5.97
N GLU A 123 15.78 31.77 4.84
CA GLU A 123 17.01 32.55 4.76
C GLU A 123 16.64 33.99 5.15
N THR A 124 16.40 34.20 6.44
CA THR A 124 16.43 35.50 7.08
C THR A 124 17.75 35.58 7.82
N GLY A 125 18.72 36.24 7.19
CA GLY A 125 20.02 36.60 7.75
C GLY A 125 21.17 35.98 6.95
N GLN A 126 22.06 36.73 6.31
CA GLN A 126 22.43 38.15 6.42
C GLN A 126 22.98 38.65 5.09
#